data_AF-A0A940ZC86-F1
#
_entry.id   AF-A0A940ZC86-F1
#
_cell.length_a   1.000
_cell.length_b   1.000
_cell.length_c   1.000
_cell.angle_alpha   90.00
_cell.angle_beta   90.00
_cell.angle_gamma   90.00
#
_symmetry.space_group_name_H-M   'P 1'
#
loop_
_entity.id
_entity.type
_entity.pdbx_description
1 polymer ?
#
loop_
_entity_poly.entity_id
_entity_poly.type
_entity_poly.pdbx_seq_one_letter_code
_entity_poly.pdbx_strand_id
1 'polypeptide(L)' 'MIPLLLTIVLLFFIFLGVEIFIALGVAGTLGILLFRGPDALTLAITSCFGQITTFELLALPLFVLMGHVLGKSPI' A
#
# COMPACT_ATOMS: atom_id res chain seq x y z
N MET A 1 21.51 -2.04 3.76
CA MET A 1 21.46 -1.57 2.35
C MET A 1 20.12 -1.89 1.69
N ILE A 2 19.63 -3.13 1.77
CA ILE A 2 18.33 -3.54 1.21
C ILE A 2 17.13 -2.66 1.66
N PRO A 3 16.95 -2.28 2.94
CA PRO A 3 15.80 -1.46 3.33
C PRO A 3 15.84 -0.06 2.68
N LEU A 4 17.03 0.52 2.52
CA LEU A 4 17.21 1.82 1.86
C LEU A 4 16.79 1.76 0.38
N LEU A 5 17.11 0.67 -0.30
CA LEU A 5 16.67 0.43 -1.68
C LEU A 5 15.15 0.34 -1.77
N LEU A 6 14.50 -0.38 -0.86
CA LEU A 6 13.04 -0.49 -0.82
C LEU A 6 12.37 0.85 -0.55
N THR A 7 12.93 1.67 0.34
CA THR A 7 12.43 3.03 0.60
C THR A 7 12.54 3.91 -0.65
N ILE A 8 13.64 3.85 -1.38
CA ILE A 8 13.82 4.62 -2.63
C ILE A 8 12.81 4.17 -3.70
N VAL A 9 12.61 2.86 -3.86
CA VAL A 9 11.61 2.32 -4.81
C VAL A 9 10.19 2.76 -4.43
N LEU A 10 9.86 2.77 -3.15
CA LEU A 10 8.55 3.22 -2.67
C LEU A 10 8.36 4.72 -2.91
N LEU A 11 9.39 5.53 -2.60
CA LEU A 11 9.36 6.97 -2.86
C LEU A 11 9.16 7.26 -4.36
N PHE A 12 9.85 6.52 -5.22
CA PHE A 12 9.72 6.62 -6.68
C PHE A 12 8.28 6.35 -7.15
N PHE A 13 7.63 5.30 -6.65
CA PHE A 13 6.23 5.01 -7.00
C PHE A 13 5.25 6.08 -6.51
N ILE A 14 5.48 6.66 -5.32
CA ILE A 14 4.68 7.77 -4.82
C ILE A 14 4.83 9.01 -5.73
N PHE A 15 6.06 9.34 -6.14
CA PHE A 15 6.28 10.47 -7.07
C PHE A 15 5.64 10.25 -8.45
N LEU A 16 5.49 9.00 -8.87
CA LEU A 16 4.78 8.65 -10.11
C LEU A 16 3.26 8.78 -10.00
N GLY A 17 2.72 9.02 -8.80
CA GLY A 17 1.28 9.09 -8.56
C GLY A 17 0.59 7.72 -8.62
N VAL A 18 1.35 6.63 -8.48
CA VAL A 18 0.78 5.28 -8.41
C VAL A 18 0.02 5.12 -7.10
N GLU A 19 -1.12 4.43 -7.13
CA GLU A 19 -1.92 4.16 -5.94
C GLU A 19 -1.07 3.51 -4.85
N ILE A 20 -1.18 4.02 -3.62
CA ILE A 20 -0.36 3.61 -2.48
C ILE A 20 -0.41 2.10 -2.25
N PHE A 21 -1.57 1.47 -2.48
CA PHE A 21 -1.74 0.02 -2.33
C PHE A 21 -0.83 -0.77 -3.29
N ILE A 22 -0.69 -0.33 -4.54
CA ILE A 22 0.16 -0.98 -5.55
C ILE A 22 1.62 -0.77 -5.19
N ALA A 23 1.99 0.46 -4.83
CA ALA A 23 3.35 0.82 -4.45
C ALA A 23 3.84 -0.03 -3.24
N LEU A 24 3.01 -0.16 -2.20
CA LEU A 24 3.32 -0.98 -1.03
C LEU A 24 3.32 -2.48 -1.35
N GLY A 25 2.41 -2.96 -2.20
CA GLY A 25 2.38 -4.35 -2.62
C GLY A 25 3.67 -4.77 -3.34
N VAL A 26 4.12 -3.96 -4.32
CA VAL A 26 5.34 -4.23 -5.09
C VAL A 26 6.59 -4.07 -4.22
N ALA A 27 6.68 -3.02 -3.39
CA ALA A 27 7.83 -2.84 -2.50
C ALA A 27 7.91 -3.93 -1.41
N GLY A 28 6.77 -4.33 -0.84
CA GLY A 28 6.70 -5.38 0.18
C GLY A 28 7.03 -6.76 -0.35
N THR A 29 6.49 -7.14 -1.52
CA THR A 29 6.80 -8.40 -2.20
C THR A 29 8.28 -8.48 -2.60
N LEU A 30 8.85 -7.40 -3.16
CA LEU A 30 10.29 -7.31 -3.44
C LEU A 30 11.13 -7.41 -2.17
N GLY A 31 10.68 -6.79 -1.07
CA GLY A 31 11.35 -6.89 0.21
C GLY A 31 11.41 -8.32 0.73
N ILE A 32 10.31 -9.07 0.67
CA ILE A 32 10.24 -10.48 1.08
C ILE A 32 11.14 -11.34 0.19
N LEU A 33 11.10 -11.13 -1.13
CA LEU A 33 11.91 -11.87 -2.09
C LEU A 33 13.41 -11.66 -1.84
N LEU A 34 13.84 -10.42 -1.58
CA LEU A 34 15.25 -10.09 -1.36
C LEU A 34 15.78 -10.52 0.02
N PHE A 35 14.94 -10.53 1.06
CA PHE A 35 15.37 -10.90 2.42
C PHE A 35 15.25 -12.39 2.72
N ARG A 36 14.28 -13.08 2.13
CA ARG A 36 13.86 -14.41 2.58
C ARG A 36 13.75 -15.44 1.45
N GLY A 37 13.96 -15.01 0.20
CA GLY A 37 14.01 -15.87 -0.98
C GLY A 37 12.62 -16.26 -1.53
N PRO A 38 12.58 -17.05 -2.62
CA PRO A 38 11.35 -17.42 -3.32
C PRO A 38 10.42 -18.33 -2.49
N ASP A 39 10.94 -19.06 -1.51
CA ASP A 39 10.11 -19.92 -0.63
C ASP A 39 9.17 -19.10 0.28
N ALA A 40 9.53 -17.85 0.55
CA ALA A 40 8.77 -16.94 1.39
C ALA A 40 7.74 -16.10 0.61
N LEU A 41 7.57 -16.32 -0.70
CA LEU A 41 6.60 -15.55 -1.50
C LEU A 41 5.15 -15.78 -1.04
N THR A 42 4.87 -16.93 -0.45
CA THR A 42 3.58 -17.23 0.21
C THR A 42 3.29 -16.29 1.38
N LEU A 43 4.33 -15.80 2.08
CA LEU A 43 4.23 -14.79 3.13
C LEU A 43 3.81 -13.41 2.56
N ALA A 44 4.13 -13.14 1.30
CA ALA A 44 3.74 -11.89 0.66
C ALA A 44 2.21 -11.81 0.50
N ILE A 45 1.57 -12.92 0.14
CA ILE A 45 0.11 -13.02 0.00
C ILE A 45 -0.58 -12.80 1.34
N THR A 46 -0.11 -13.46 2.41
CA THR A 46 -0.69 -13.29 3.75
C THR A 46 -0.44 -11.89 4.31
N SER A 47 0.72 -11.29 4.06
CA SER A 47 1.01 -9.91 4.46
C SER A 47 0.12 -8.89 3.73
N CYS A 48 -0.24 -9.15 2.48
CA CYS A 48 -1.12 -8.28 1.68
C CYS A 48 -2.53 -8.23 2.29
N PHE A 49 -3.07 -9.37 2.72
CA PHE A 49 -4.35 -9.43 3.45
C PHE A 49 -4.30 -8.69 4.80
N GLY A 50 -3.16 -8.73 5.50
CA GLY A 50 -2.94 -7.95 6.72
C GLY A 50 -2.90 -6.43 6.51
N GLN A 51 -2.65 -5.97 5.27
CA GLN A 51 -2.65 -4.53 4.97
C GLN A 51 -4.03 -3.98 4.58
N ILE A 52 -4.98 -4.83 4.18
CA ILE A 52 -6.37 -4.40 3.89
C ILE A 52 -7.06 -3.91 5.18
N THR A 53 -6.63 -4.38 6.34
CA THR A 53 -7.07 -3.86 7.65
C THR A 53 -6.31 -2.61 8.08
N THR A 54 -5.31 -2.15 7.31
CA THR A 54 -4.58 -0.92 7.61
C THR A 54 -5.45 0.28 7.33
N PHE A 55 -5.59 1.09 8.37
CA PHE A 55 -6.49 2.23 8.48
C PHE A 55 -6.45 3.18 7.27
N GLU A 56 -5.30 3.36 6.63
CA GLU A 56 -5.10 4.34 5.54
C GLU A 56 -5.82 3.96 4.24
N LEU A 57 -5.82 2.67 3.87
CA LEU A 57 -6.51 2.16 2.68
C LEU A 57 -8.03 2.12 2.85
N LEU A 58 -8.52 2.14 4.09
CA LEU A 58 -9.94 2.29 4.42
C LEU A 58 -10.34 3.76 4.60
N ALA A 59 -9.46 4.57 5.19
CA ALA A 59 -9.73 5.97 5.51
C ALA A 59 -9.87 6.82 4.25
N LEU A 60 -9.06 6.61 3.21
CA LEU A 60 -9.14 7.39 1.97
C LEU A 60 -10.49 7.22 1.24
N PRO A 61 -10.98 6.00 0.96
CA PRO A 61 -12.32 5.81 0.37
C PRO A 61 -13.44 6.36 1.24
N LEU A 62 -13.37 6.16 2.56
CA LEU A 62 -14.41 6.65 3.47
C LEU A 62 -14.40 8.18 3.58
N PHE A 63 -13.23 8.83 3.51
CA PHE A 63 -13.11 10.28 3.50
C PHE A 63 -13.68 10.87 2.20
N VAL A 64 -13.38 10.25 1.05
CA VAL A 64 -13.98 10.63 -0.25
C VAL A 64 -15.49 10.43 -0.24
N LEU A 65 -15.97 9.30 0.30
CA LEU A 65 -17.40 9.01 0.44
C LEU A 65 -18.10 10.02 1.35
N MET A 66 -17.49 10.35 2.50
CA MET A 66 -18.00 11.36 3.41
C MET A 66 -18.10 12.72 2.71
N GLY A 67 -17.08 13.15 1.98
CA GLY A 67 -17.12 14.40 1.21
C GLY A 67 -18.23 14.40 0.16
N HIS A 68 -18.45 13.27 -0.53
CA HIS A 68 -19.54 13.15 -1.51
C HIS A 68 -20.93 13.22 -0.85
N VAL A 69 -21.09 12.62 0.33
CA VAL A 69 -22.34 12.64 1.09
C VAL A 69 -22.62 14.04 1.64
N LEU A 70 -21.61 14.72 2.22
CA LEU A 70 -21.74 16.09 2.71
C LEU A 70 -22.07 17.07 1.58
N GLY A 71 -21.41 16.95 0.42
CA GLY A 71 -21.68 17.82 -0.72
C GLY A 71 -23.08 17.64 -1.33
N LYS A 72 -23.75 16.52 -1.03
CA LYS A 72 -25.13 16.23 -1.45
C LYS A 72 -26.16 16.52 -0.35
N SER A 73 -25.73 16.75 0.89
CA SER A 73 -26.65 17.11 1.98
C SER A 73 -27.00 18.60 1.92
N PRO A 74 -28.25 18.99 2.19
CA PRO A 74 -28.73 20.38 2.09
C PRO A 74 -28.35 21.25 3.32
N ILE A 75 -27.46 20.78 4.18
CA ILE A 75 -26.86 21.52 5.30
C ILE A 75 -25.42 21.91 4.94
#